data_AF-A0A2A3IXY1-F1
#
_entry.id   AF-A0A2A3IXY1-F1
#
_cell.length_a   1.000
_cell.length_b   1.000
_cell.length_c   1.000
_cell.angle_alpha   90.00
_cell.angle_beta   90.00
_cell.angle_gamma   90.00
#
_symmetry.space_group_name_H-M   'P 1'
#
loop_
_entity.id
_entity.type
_entity.pdbx_description
1 polymer ?
#
loop_
_entity_poly.entity_id
_entity_poly.type
_entity_poly.pdbx_seq_one_letter_code
_entity_poly.pdbx_strand_id
1 'polypeptide(L)'
;MDDNDAAQLHTTEPGDIVYPLLCALPFLAAHARDRAAASGPAHVGVALVADMAAHPTQARFLDLDRPGVVSFRVDRIDPASGRRAPLTPEPCNYATAHAGVLLDDLADLDRGLLQATAALADELLQAYGYPETGLITRTGDLQPSLFTHRNSGAVEQWARQRRLL
;
A
#
# COMPACT_ATOMS: atom_id res chain seq x y z
N MET A 1 -28.98 26.53 8.96
CA MET A 1 -28.31 25.57 9.85
C MET A 1 -27.48 24.75 8.90
N ASP A 2 -26.26 25.24 8.63
CA ASP A 2 -25.43 24.78 7.52
C ASP A 2 -24.89 23.39 7.81
N ASP A 3 -25.19 22.48 6.89
CA ASP A 3 -24.79 21.07 6.84
C ASP A 3 -23.31 20.93 6.42
N ASN A 4 -22.42 21.71 7.04
CA ASN A 4 -21.04 21.91 6.58
C ASN A 4 -19.96 21.33 7.51
N ASP A 5 -20.31 20.39 8.39
CA ASP A 5 -19.34 19.45 8.95
C ASP A 5 -19.31 18.19 8.06
N ALA A 6 -19.04 18.38 6.77
CA ALA A 6 -18.57 17.28 5.94
C ALA A 6 -17.20 16.91 6.50
N ALA A 7 -17.18 15.94 7.43
CA ALA A 7 -15.96 15.42 8.04
C ALA A 7 -14.92 15.26 6.94
N GLN A 8 -13.86 16.06 7.01
CA GLN A 8 -12.83 16.08 6.00
C GLN A 8 -12.31 14.63 5.91
N LEU A 9 -12.35 14.06 4.71
CA LEU A 9 -12.08 12.65 4.48
C LEU A 9 -11.00 12.53 3.42
N HIS A 10 -9.85 11.99 3.81
CA HIS A 10 -8.80 11.62 2.88
C HIS A 10 -9.16 10.30 2.22
N THR A 11 -9.01 10.26 0.91
CA THR A 11 -9.42 9.12 0.09
C THR A 11 -8.37 8.83 -0.96
N THR A 12 -8.00 7.56 -1.11
CA THR A 12 -7.04 7.10 -2.12
C THR A 12 -7.56 5.83 -2.80
N GLU A 13 -6.92 5.42 -3.89
CA GLU A 13 -7.23 4.16 -4.56
C GLU A 13 -6.26 3.06 -4.14
N PRO A 14 -6.63 1.77 -4.21
CA PRO A 14 -5.72 0.66 -3.88
C PRO A 14 -4.37 0.72 -4.61
N GLY A 15 -4.38 1.13 -5.89
CA GLY A 15 -3.16 1.24 -6.69
C GLY A 15 -2.17 2.31 -6.20
N ASP A 16 -2.63 3.31 -5.46
CA ASP A 16 -1.78 4.34 -4.84
C ASP A 16 -1.14 3.88 -3.52
N ILE A 17 -1.58 2.74 -2.97
CA ILE A 17 -1.01 2.09 -1.79
C ILE A 17 -0.06 0.97 -2.21
N VAL A 18 -0.48 0.14 -3.18
CA VAL A 18 0.33 -0.98 -3.68
C VAL A 18 1.57 -0.50 -4.43
N TYR A 19 1.47 0.60 -5.17
CA TYR A 19 2.61 1.13 -5.92
C TYR A 19 3.80 1.55 -5.01
N PRO A 20 3.60 2.33 -3.93
CA PRO A 20 4.66 2.60 -2.96
C PRO A 20 5.29 1.34 -2.35
N LEU A 21 4.52 0.29 -2.08
CA LEU A 21 5.07 -0.98 -1.59
C LEU A 21 6.02 -1.61 -2.62
N LEU A 22 5.61 -1.66 -3.89
CA LEU A 22 6.46 -2.15 -4.99
C LEU A 22 7.77 -1.36 -5.12
N CYS A 23 7.76 -0.07 -4.81
CA CYS A 23 8.96 0.76 -4.86
C CYS A 23 9.82 0.64 -3.60
N ALA A 24 9.21 0.63 -2.42
CA ALA A 24 9.92 0.72 -1.15
C ALA A 24 10.60 -0.60 -0.75
N LEU A 25 9.93 -1.74 -0.96
CA LEU A 25 10.46 -3.06 -0.60
C LEU A 25 11.82 -3.37 -1.25
N PRO A 26 12.00 -3.27 -2.58
CA PRO A 26 13.29 -3.57 -3.19
C PRO A 26 14.35 -2.55 -2.81
N PHE A 27 13.97 -1.28 -2.60
CA PHE A 27 14.90 -0.26 -2.12
C PHE A 27 15.45 -0.61 -0.73
N LEU A 28 14.57 -1.00 0.21
CA LEU A 28 14.97 -1.39 1.56
C LEU A 28 15.77 -2.69 1.56
N ALA A 29 15.37 -3.67 0.75
CA ALA A 29 16.08 -4.94 0.63
C ALA A 29 17.48 -4.78 0.04
N ALA A 30 17.62 -4.02 -1.05
CA ALA A 30 18.91 -3.68 -1.63
C ALA A 30 19.78 -2.91 -0.64
N HIS A 31 19.21 -1.97 0.12
CA HIS A 31 19.94 -1.27 1.16
C HIS A 31 20.45 -2.22 2.25
N ALA A 32 19.61 -3.13 2.75
CA ALA A 32 20.01 -4.10 3.77
C ALA A 32 21.11 -5.04 3.26
N ARG A 33 20.99 -5.53 2.02
CA ARG A 33 22.00 -6.37 1.37
C ARG A 33 23.32 -5.63 1.21
N ASP A 34 23.29 -4.46 0.58
CA ASP A 34 24.50 -3.78 0.14
C ASP A 34 25.22 -3.07 1.31
N ARG A 35 24.48 -2.61 2.34
CA ARG A 35 25.05 -1.89 3.48
C ARG A 35 25.32 -2.74 4.71
N ALA A 36 24.53 -3.78 4.93
CA ALA A 36 24.64 -4.63 6.12
C ALA A 36 25.03 -6.07 5.79
N ALA A 37 25.27 -6.41 4.51
CA ALA A 37 25.53 -7.77 4.04
C ALA A 37 24.43 -8.76 4.49
N ALA A 38 23.20 -8.27 4.68
CA ALA A 38 22.06 -9.10 5.07
C ALA A 38 21.56 -9.91 3.86
N SER A 39 21.19 -11.17 4.09
CA SER A 39 20.65 -12.08 3.06
C SER A 39 19.71 -13.10 3.71
N GLY A 40 18.93 -13.81 2.89
CA GLY A 40 18.04 -14.87 3.35
C GLY A 40 16.71 -14.37 3.96
N PRO A 41 16.08 -15.18 4.85
CA PRO A 41 14.76 -14.90 5.39
C PRO A 41 14.74 -13.64 6.27
N ALA A 42 13.74 -12.79 6.07
CA ALA A 42 13.50 -11.61 6.88
C ALA A 42 12.01 -11.42 7.16
N HIS A 43 11.73 -10.56 8.13
CA HIS A 43 10.39 -10.12 8.48
C HIS A 43 10.20 -8.67 8.08
N VAL A 44 9.13 -8.38 7.34
CA VAL A 44 8.76 -7.02 6.96
C VAL A 44 7.45 -6.65 7.65
N GLY A 45 7.41 -5.45 8.23
CA GLY A 45 6.20 -4.84 8.75
C GLY A 45 5.93 -3.51 8.07
N VAL A 46 4.67 -3.25 7.74
CA VAL A 46 4.22 -1.99 7.15
C VAL A 46 3.05 -1.45 7.96
N ALA A 47 2.99 -0.12 8.09
CA ALA A 47 1.83 0.59 8.61
C ALA A 47 1.34 1.59 7.57
N LEU A 48 0.04 1.56 7.28
CA LEU A 48 -0.68 2.61 6.57
C LEU A 48 -1.38 3.47 7.61
N VAL A 49 -1.17 4.78 7.59
CA VAL A 49 -1.73 5.70 8.58
C VAL A 49 -2.35 6.90 7.88
N ALA A 50 -3.50 7.36 8.37
CA ALA A 50 -4.14 8.59 7.93
C ALA A 50 -3.26 9.82 8.22
N ASP A 51 -2.57 9.76 9.36
CA ASP A 51 -1.64 10.77 9.85
C ASP A 51 -0.63 10.06 10.77
N MET A 52 0.62 10.53 10.83
CA MET A 52 1.66 9.96 11.72
C MET A 52 1.28 9.98 13.21
N ALA A 53 0.43 10.90 13.65
CA ALA A 53 -0.16 10.92 14.99
C ALA A 53 -1.07 9.71 15.26
N ALA A 54 -1.60 9.07 14.21
CA ALA A 54 -2.38 7.83 14.32
C ALA A 54 -1.49 6.57 14.28
N HIS A 55 -0.17 6.70 14.12
CA HIS A 55 0.72 5.54 14.03
C HIS A 55 0.81 4.80 15.37
N PRO A 56 0.53 3.47 15.42
CA PRO A 56 0.34 2.74 16.67
C PRO A 56 1.57 2.76 17.60
N THR A 57 2.77 2.82 17.04
CA THR A 57 4.04 2.85 17.80
C THR A 57 4.79 4.19 17.73
N GLN A 58 4.36 5.11 16.85
CA GLN A 58 5.06 6.38 16.59
C GLN A 58 4.21 7.62 16.86
N ALA A 59 3.00 7.48 17.43
CA ALA A 59 2.15 8.58 17.88
C ALA A 59 2.79 9.51 18.95
N ARG A 60 4.08 9.34 19.23
CA ARG A 60 4.83 10.17 20.16
C ARG A 60 5.23 11.48 19.49
N PHE A 61 4.34 12.46 19.53
CA PHE A 61 4.63 13.89 19.76
C PHE A 61 3.26 14.54 19.99
N LEU A 62 2.92 14.77 21.26
CA LEU A 62 1.72 15.49 21.67
C LEU A 62 1.91 16.97 21.31
N ASP A 63 1.62 17.32 20.07
CA ASP A 63 1.39 18.71 19.68
C ASP A 63 -0.08 19.01 19.99
N LEU A 64 -0.32 19.74 21.08
CA LEU A 64 -1.66 20.07 21.58
C LEU A 64 -2.44 20.99 20.62
N ASP A 65 -1.74 21.66 19.70
CA ASP A 65 -2.32 22.54 18.69
C ASP A 65 -2.54 21.83 17.34
N ARG A 66 -2.27 20.52 17.24
CA ARG A 66 -2.44 19.77 16.00
C ARG A 66 -3.93 19.65 15.64
N PRO A 67 -4.34 19.99 14.41
CA PRO A 67 -5.70 19.71 13.95
C PRO A 67 -6.01 18.21 14.07
N GLY A 68 -7.27 17.88 14.35
CA GLY A 68 -7.71 16.49 14.53
C GLY A 68 -7.35 15.59 13.35
N VAL A 69 -7.12 14.30 13.61
CA VAL A 69 -6.80 13.32 12.57
C VAL A 69 -7.96 13.25 11.57
N VAL A 70 -7.69 13.64 10.34
CA VAL A 70 -8.61 13.54 9.22
C VAL A 70 -8.79 12.07 8.87
N SER A 71 -10.03 11.59 8.88
CA SER A 71 -10.33 10.18 8.60
C SER A 71 -9.86 9.76 7.20
N PHE A 72 -9.47 8.50 7.05
CA PHE A 72 -8.88 7.97 5.82
C PHE A 72 -9.64 6.76 5.28
N ARG A 73 -9.81 6.70 3.95
CA ARG A 73 -10.44 5.59 3.22
C ARG A 73 -9.68 5.23 1.96
N VAL A 74 -9.90 3.99 1.54
CA VAL A 74 -9.39 3.46 0.28
C VAL A 74 -10.59 3.09 -0.58
N ASP A 75 -10.90 3.90 -1.57
CA ASP A 75 -12.06 3.71 -2.43
C ASP A 75 -11.58 3.65 -3.88
N ARG A 76 -11.91 2.56 -4.58
CA ARG A 76 -11.68 2.46 -6.02
C ARG A 76 -12.61 3.43 -6.76
N ILE A 77 -12.09 4.07 -7.81
CA ILE A 77 -12.94 4.86 -8.71
C ILE A 77 -13.58 3.92 -9.72
N ASP A 78 -14.92 3.93 -9.79
CA ASP A 78 -15.65 3.19 -10.81
C ASP A 78 -15.37 3.81 -12.19
N PRO A 79 -14.78 3.06 -13.14
CA PRO A 79 -14.43 3.59 -14.46
C PRO A 79 -15.66 4.00 -15.29
N ALA A 80 -16.84 3.44 -15.03
CA ALA A 80 -18.05 3.78 -15.77
C ALA A 80 -18.66 5.11 -15.30
N SER A 81 -18.68 5.36 -13.99
CA SER A 81 -19.31 6.55 -13.41
C SER A 81 -18.31 7.66 -13.04
N GLY A 82 -17.02 7.34 -12.95
CA GLY A 82 -15.99 8.22 -12.39
C GLY A 82 -16.16 8.51 -10.90
N ARG A 83 -17.11 7.82 -10.23
CA ARG A 83 -17.41 8.02 -8.81
C ARG A 83 -16.65 7.02 -7.96
N ARG A 84 -16.35 7.43 -6.73
CA ARG A 84 -15.76 6.53 -5.73
C ARG A 84 -16.80 5.46 -5.34
N ALA A 85 -16.35 4.21 -5.30
CA ALA A 85 -17.13 3.07 -4.86
C ALA A 85 -16.68 2.66 -3.43
N PRO A 86 -17.33 3.18 -2.38
CA PRO A 86 -16.97 2.85 -1.02
C PRO A 86 -17.25 1.38 -0.70
N LEU A 87 -16.25 0.65 -0.19
CA LEU A 87 -16.41 -0.76 0.21
C LEU A 87 -16.83 -0.93 1.67
N THR A 88 -16.42 -0.02 2.56
CA THR A 88 -16.82 -0.02 3.98
C THR A 88 -17.55 1.27 4.30
N PRO A 89 -18.53 1.29 5.22
CA PRO A 89 -19.13 2.54 5.69
C PRO A 89 -18.19 3.33 6.62
N GLU A 90 -17.29 2.63 7.33
CA GLU A 90 -16.42 3.21 8.35
C GLU A 90 -15.01 3.51 7.81
N PRO A 91 -14.48 4.72 8.04
CA PRO A 91 -13.08 5.03 7.74
C PRO A 91 -12.14 4.32 8.72
N CYS A 92 -10.89 4.13 8.30
CA CYS A 92 -9.87 3.50 9.13
C CYS A 92 -8.62 4.40 9.19
N ASN A 93 -8.25 4.80 10.41
CA ASN A 93 -7.17 5.76 10.63
C ASN A 93 -5.77 5.13 10.57
N TYR A 94 -5.68 3.80 10.73
CA TYR A 94 -4.44 3.07 10.52
C TYR A 94 -4.69 1.58 10.27
N ALA A 95 -3.80 0.94 9.52
CA ALA A 95 -3.73 -0.49 9.33
C ALA A 95 -2.27 -0.94 9.35
N THR A 96 -2.02 -2.18 9.77
CA THR A 96 -0.68 -2.79 9.77
C THR A 96 -0.71 -4.11 9.05
N ALA A 97 0.40 -4.49 8.42
CA ALA A 97 0.58 -5.79 7.80
C ALA A 97 1.99 -6.31 8.00
N HIS A 98 2.12 -7.64 7.92
CA HIS A 98 3.37 -8.34 8.16
C HIS A 98 3.57 -9.48 7.18
N ALA A 99 4.79 -9.61 6.66
CA ALA A 99 5.14 -10.71 5.77
C ALA A 99 6.53 -11.26 6.06
N GLY A 100 6.65 -12.59 6.03
CA GLY A 100 7.93 -13.26 5.87
C GLY A 100 8.37 -13.19 4.41
N VAL A 101 9.62 -12.82 4.17
CA VAL A 101 10.17 -12.60 2.82
C VAL A 101 11.58 -13.20 2.72
N LEU A 102 12.06 -13.39 1.50
CA LEU A 102 13.48 -13.58 1.22
C LEU A 102 14.04 -12.24 0.73
N LEU A 103 15.05 -11.71 1.42
CA LEU A 103 15.64 -10.41 1.08
C LEU A 103 16.21 -10.38 -0.33
N ASP A 104 16.79 -11.50 -0.77
CA ASP A 104 17.40 -11.63 -2.08
C ASP A 104 16.35 -11.50 -3.19
N ASP A 105 15.20 -12.19 -3.05
CA ASP A 105 14.08 -12.08 -3.99
C ASP A 105 13.52 -10.66 -4.11
N LEU A 106 13.50 -9.90 -2.99
CA LEU A 106 13.08 -8.51 -2.99
C LEU A 106 14.11 -7.61 -3.69
N ALA A 107 15.40 -7.81 -3.38
CA ALA A 107 16.49 -7.00 -3.92
C ALA A 107 16.72 -7.23 -5.42
N ASP A 108 16.47 -8.45 -5.90
CA ASP A 108 16.63 -8.84 -7.30
C ASP A 108 15.42 -8.48 -8.17
N LEU A 109 14.35 -7.95 -7.56
CA LEU A 109 13.12 -7.50 -8.21
C LEU A 109 12.35 -8.65 -8.90
N ASP A 110 12.40 -9.83 -8.29
CA ASP A 110 11.85 -11.06 -8.85
C ASP A 110 10.37 -11.25 -8.48
N ARG A 111 9.80 -12.40 -8.85
CA ARG A 111 8.42 -12.78 -8.50
C ARG A 111 8.17 -12.78 -6.98
N GLY A 112 9.19 -13.04 -6.17
CA GLY A 112 9.08 -12.94 -4.70
C GLY A 112 8.75 -11.52 -4.22
N LEU A 113 9.22 -10.45 -4.91
CA LEU A 113 8.78 -9.08 -4.65
C LEU A 113 7.28 -8.90 -4.87
N LEU A 114 6.76 -9.42 -5.98
CA LEU A 114 5.33 -9.35 -6.29
C LEU A 114 4.49 -10.09 -5.24
N GLN A 115 4.92 -11.28 -4.83
CA GLN A 115 4.23 -12.08 -3.82
C GLN A 115 4.25 -11.40 -2.45
N ALA A 116 5.40 -10.86 -2.02
CA ALA A 116 5.51 -10.13 -0.76
C ALA A 116 4.64 -8.87 -0.75
N THR A 117 4.62 -8.15 -1.88
CA THR A 117 3.77 -6.97 -2.05
C THR A 117 2.29 -7.35 -1.98
N ALA A 118 1.87 -8.42 -2.66
CA ALA A 118 0.49 -8.90 -2.63
C ALA A 118 0.06 -9.25 -1.20
N ALA A 119 0.89 -10.02 -0.48
CA ALA A 119 0.60 -10.41 0.90
C ALA A 119 0.42 -9.20 1.83
N LEU A 120 1.35 -8.23 1.77
CA LEU A 120 1.27 -7.01 2.58
C LEU A 120 0.09 -6.12 2.18
N ALA A 121 -0.18 -5.98 0.89
CA ALA A 121 -1.27 -5.17 0.38
C ALA A 121 -2.64 -5.73 0.75
N ASP A 122 -2.85 -7.04 0.58
CA ASP A 122 -4.10 -7.71 0.91
C ASP A 122 -4.36 -7.64 2.41
N GLU A 123 -3.34 -7.84 3.27
CA GLU A 123 -3.51 -7.70 4.72
C GLU A 123 -3.81 -6.25 5.14
N LEU A 124 -3.12 -5.25 4.58
CA LEU A 124 -3.41 -3.83 4.87
C LEU A 124 -4.83 -3.45 4.45
N LEU A 125 -5.23 -3.85 3.25
CA LEU A 125 -6.47 -3.37 2.63
C LEU A 125 -7.71 -4.14 3.09
N GLN A 126 -7.55 -5.25 3.81
CA GLN A 126 -8.64 -5.89 4.55
C GLN A 126 -9.27 -4.93 5.57
N ALA A 127 -8.47 -4.10 6.25
CA ALA A 127 -9.00 -3.07 7.16
C ALA A 127 -9.87 -2.02 6.45
N TYR A 128 -9.75 -1.91 5.12
CA TYR A 128 -10.52 -1.04 4.25
C TYR A 128 -11.54 -1.81 3.38
N GLY A 129 -11.82 -3.07 3.73
CA GLY A 129 -12.85 -3.88 3.09
C GLY A 129 -12.46 -4.57 1.79
N TYR A 130 -11.17 -4.61 1.42
CA TYR A 130 -10.68 -5.40 0.29
C TYR A 130 -10.14 -6.74 0.80
N PRO A 131 -10.81 -7.88 0.54
CA PRO A 131 -10.25 -9.19 0.88
C PRO A 131 -8.95 -9.47 0.11
N GLU A 132 -8.95 -9.09 -1.17
CA GLU A 132 -7.81 -9.15 -2.08
C GLU A 132 -7.89 -7.96 -3.04
N THR A 133 -6.75 -7.38 -3.39
CA THR A 133 -6.72 -6.19 -4.26
C THR A 133 -6.94 -6.49 -5.74
N GLY A 134 -6.48 -7.67 -6.18
CA GLY A 134 -6.37 -8.07 -7.58
C GLY A 134 -5.23 -7.38 -8.36
N LEU A 135 -4.60 -6.33 -7.81
CA LEU A 135 -3.50 -5.61 -8.47
C LEU A 135 -2.29 -6.52 -8.71
N ILE A 136 -2.04 -7.38 -7.74
CA ILE A 136 -1.05 -8.46 -7.79
C ILE A 136 -1.70 -9.68 -7.16
N THR A 137 -1.66 -10.83 -7.82
CA THR A 137 -2.16 -12.08 -7.23
C THR A 137 -1.18 -12.60 -6.17
N ARG A 138 -1.66 -13.47 -5.27
CA ARG A 138 -0.78 -14.16 -4.30
C ARG A 138 0.31 -15.02 -4.95
N THR A 139 0.12 -15.44 -6.20
CA THR A 139 1.12 -16.18 -6.99
C THR A 139 2.16 -15.27 -7.64
N GLY A 140 2.00 -13.95 -7.53
CA GLY A 140 2.91 -12.95 -8.08
C GLY A 140 2.61 -12.59 -9.53
N ASP A 141 1.35 -12.69 -9.97
CA ASP A 141 0.92 -12.23 -11.29
C ASP A 141 0.45 -10.78 -11.18
N LEU A 142 1.09 -9.89 -11.93
CA LEU A 142 0.85 -8.46 -11.89
C LEU A 142 -0.25 -8.07 -12.90
N GLN A 143 -1.18 -7.20 -12.49
CA GLN A 143 -2.23 -6.67 -13.35
C GLN A 143 -2.10 -5.14 -13.49
N PRO A 144 -1.19 -4.64 -14.36
CA PRO A 144 -0.91 -3.19 -14.47
C PRO A 144 -2.14 -2.35 -14.81
N SER A 145 -3.09 -2.91 -15.57
CA SER A 145 -4.33 -2.23 -15.97
C SER A 145 -5.27 -1.90 -14.80
N LEU A 146 -5.08 -2.55 -13.64
CA LEU A 146 -5.87 -2.27 -12.44
C LEU A 146 -5.27 -1.17 -11.56
N PHE A 147 -4.02 -0.76 -11.81
CA PHE A 147 -3.41 0.37 -11.11
C PHE A 147 -4.06 1.68 -11.56
N THR A 148 -3.91 2.71 -10.73
CA THR A 148 -4.39 4.06 -11.06
C THR A 148 -3.79 4.55 -12.38
N HIS A 149 -4.50 5.44 -13.09
CA HIS A 149 -3.99 6.05 -14.33
C HIS A 149 -2.60 6.67 -14.17
N ARG A 150 -2.29 7.17 -12.97
CA ARG A 150 -0.99 7.73 -12.62
C ARG A 150 0.14 6.69 -12.64
N ASN A 151 -0.13 5.47 -12.19
CA ASN A 151 0.90 4.46 -11.91
C ASN A 151 0.93 3.34 -12.95
N SER A 152 -0.19 3.03 -13.60
CA SER A 152 -0.35 1.89 -14.53
C SER A 152 0.70 1.83 -15.63
N GLY A 153 0.98 2.95 -16.32
CA GLY A 153 1.99 2.99 -17.38
C GLY A 153 3.41 2.72 -16.88
N ALA A 154 3.77 3.24 -15.70
CA ALA A 154 5.08 3.01 -15.10
C ALA A 154 5.24 1.55 -14.65
N VAL A 155 4.21 0.99 -14.01
CA VAL A 155 4.16 -0.41 -13.57
C VAL A 155 4.26 -1.36 -14.76
N GLU A 156 3.50 -1.10 -15.82
CA GLU A 156 3.54 -1.92 -17.03
C GLU A 156 4.91 -1.89 -17.70
N GLN A 157 5.49 -0.70 -17.88
CA GLN A 157 6.82 -0.54 -18.48
C GLN A 157 7.88 -1.29 -17.68
N TRP A 158 7.91 -1.10 -16.36
CA TRP A 158 8.86 -1.78 -15.47
C TRP A 158 8.70 -3.30 -15.55
N ALA A 159 7.47 -3.81 -15.49
CA ALA A 159 7.21 -5.24 -15.51
C ALA A 159 7.60 -5.89 -16.85
N ARG A 160 7.40 -5.20 -17.99
CA ARG A 160 7.90 -5.66 -19.29
C ARG A 160 9.43 -5.73 -19.34
N GLN A 161 10.11 -4.71 -18.82
CA GLN A 161 11.59 -4.70 -18.76
C GLN A 161 12.14 -5.88 -17.93
N ARG A 162 11.39 -6.29 -16.91
CA ARG A 162 11.73 -7.39 -16.01
C ARG A 162 11.18 -8.75 -16.43
N ARG A 163 10.41 -8.83 -17.53
CA ARG A 163 9.74 -10.05 -18.00
C ARG A 163 8.80 -10.67 -16.95
N LEU A 164 8.06 -9.80 -16.25
CA LEU A 164 7.08 -10.16 -15.22
C LEU A 164 5.63 -10.13 -15.74
N LEU A 165 5.43 -9.88 -17.05
CA LEU A 165 4.15 -9.91 -17.78
C LEU A 165 4.18 -10.95 -18.89
#